data_AF-A0A9D5EE12-F1
#
_entry.id   AF-A0A9D5EE12-F1
#
_cell.length_a   1.000
_cell.length_b   1.000
_cell.length_c   1.000
_cell.angle_alpha   90.00
_cell.angle_beta   90.00
_cell.angle_gamma   90.00
#
_symmetry.space_group_name_H-M   'P 1'
#
loop_
_entity.id
_entity.type
_entity.pdbx_description
1 polymer ?
#
loop_
_entity_poly.entity_id
_entity_poly.type
_entity_poly.pdbx_seq_one_letter_code
_entity_poly.pdbx_strand_id
1 'polypeptide(L)'
;MALPIDPVTGLQNSTYAPKKGAPSADLGQVDFMKLIIAQMRNQNPLEPQKDSDFMAQMAQFESLSQMKLVAQGMKVLQGVNELSSATALLGKNVIGKQVDGLGTVRDMVAREKFGAPFAKLSSAQRVDVANDDRVKAAIADAPNAGMEVNGRVDRVVMDDKGIPMLLVNGKVVDLFTVSEVR
;
A
#
# COMPACT_ATOMS: atom_id res chain seq x y z
N MET A 1 -0.67 -53.53 10.46
CA MET A 1 0.12 -52.28 10.34
C MET A 1 -0.84 -51.18 9.90
N ALA A 2 -1.26 -50.31 10.81
CA ALA A 2 -2.19 -49.21 10.53
C ALA A 2 -1.37 -47.93 10.25
N LEU A 3 -1.65 -47.27 9.12
CA LEU A 3 -1.00 -46.01 8.76
C LEU A 3 -1.57 -44.87 9.64
N PRO A 4 -0.71 -43.98 10.17
CA PRO A 4 -1.17 -42.79 10.89
C PRO A 4 -1.86 -41.81 9.93
N ILE A 5 -3.04 -41.34 10.31
CA ILE A 5 -3.79 -40.32 9.57
C ILE A 5 -3.30 -38.97 10.09
N ASP A 6 -2.42 -38.31 9.35
CA ASP A 6 -1.96 -36.96 9.68
C ASP A 6 -3.10 -35.95 9.48
N PRO A 7 -3.45 -35.12 10.49
CA PRO A 7 -4.54 -34.16 10.39
C PRO A 7 -4.23 -32.97 9.46
N VAL A 8 -2.98 -32.83 9.00
CA VAL A 8 -2.53 -31.73 8.13
C VAL A 8 -2.99 -31.91 6.67
N THR A 9 -3.25 -33.14 6.25
CA THR A 9 -3.57 -33.46 4.85
C THR A 9 -5.06 -33.25 4.51
N GLY A 10 -5.93 -33.08 5.51
CA GLY A 10 -7.38 -32.90 5.32
C GLY A 10 -7.82 -31.48 4.94
N LEU A 11 -6.93 -30.50 4.98
CA LEU A 11 -7.28 -29.08 4.77
C LEU A 11 -7.21 -28.61 3.32
N GLN A 12 -6.77 -29.44 2.37
CA GLN A 12 -6.55 -28.99 0.98
C GLN A 12 -7.80 -28.97 0.09
N ASN A 13 -8.99 -29.37 0.58
CA ASN A 13 -10.18 -29.51 -0.28
C ASN A 13 -11.40 -28.66 0.11
N SER A 14 -11.23 -27.52 0.79
CA SER A 14 -12.32 -26.52 0.87
C SER A 14 -12.12 -25.47 -0.21
N THR A 15 -12.90 -25.61 -1.29
CA THR A 15 -12.96 -24.67 -2.41
C THR A 15 -13.70 -23.40 -1.97
N TYR A 16 -13.07 -22.57 -1.15
CA TYR A 16 -13.44 -21.17 -0.99
C TYR A 16 -12.30 -20.32 -1.55
N ALA A 17 -12.47 -19.83 -2.77
CA ALA A 17 -11.56 -18.85 -3.36
C ALA A 17 -11.98 -17.46 -2.85
N PRO A 18 -11.28 -16.84 -1.87
CA PRO A 18 -11.60 -15.50 -1.46
C PRO A 18 -11.38 -14.56 -2.64
N LYS A 19 -12.42 -13.78 -2.96
CA LYS A 19 -12.41 -12.76 -4.00
C LYS A 19 -11.24 -11.79 -3.72
N LYS A 20 -10.24 -11.80 -4.59
CA LYS A 20 -9.01 -11.00 -4.49
C LYS A 20 -9.37 -9.51 -4.54
N GLY A 21 -9.51 -8.86 -3.39
CA GLY A 21 -9.87 -7.45 -3.33
C GLY A 21 -10.27 -6.86 -1.98
N ALA A 22 -10.60 -7.67 -0.97
CA ALA A 22 -10.86 -7.21 0.40
C ALA A 22 -9.68 -7.56 1.32
N PRO A 23 -9.37 -6.76 2.36
CA PRO A 23 -8.34 -7.10 3.33
C PRO A 23 -8.72 -8.40 4.04
N SER A 24 -8.06 -9.49 3.68
CA SER A 24 -8.36 -10.86 4.16
C SER A 24 -8.03 -11.09 5.63
N ALA A 25 -7.48 -10.10 6.33
CA ALA A 25 -7.07 -10.22 7.73
C ALA A 25 -8.26 -10.24 8.69
N ASP A 26 -9.26 -9.37 8.48
CA ASP A 26 -10.38 -9.20 9.42
C ASP A 26 -11.37 -10.39 9.38
N LEU A 27 -11.54 -11.01 8.21
CA LEU A 27 -12.42 -12.18 8.05
C LEU A 27 -11.87 -13.43 8.75
N GLY A 28 -10.55 -13.66 8.71
CA GLY A 28 -9.92 -14.79 9.38
C GLY A 28 -9.98 -14.69 10.91
N GLN A 29 -9.94 -13.48 11.46
CA GLN A 29 -10.01 -13.22 12.90
C GLN A 29 -11.40 -13.52 13.49
N VAL A 30 -12.47 -13.13 12.79
CA VAL A 30 -13.86 -13.36 13.21
C VAL A 30 -14.22 -14.84 13.17
N ASP A 31 -13.80 -15.56 12.13
CA ASP A 31 -14.08 -16.99 12.00
C ASP A 31 -13.24 -17.83 12.99
N PHE A 32 -12.05 -17.35 13.36
CA PHE A 32 -11.24 -17.93 14.41
C PHE A 32 -11.80 -17.70 15.83
N MET A 33 -12.29 -16.49 16.13
CA MET A 33 -12.97 -16.20 17.41
C MET A 33 -14.23 -17.06 17.61
N LYS A 34 -14.99 -17.31 16.54
CA LYS A 34 -16.13 -18.23 16.58
C LYS A 34 -15.69 -19.67 16.87
N LEU A 35 -14.56 -20.11 16.32
CA LEU A 35 -13.99 -21.43 16.59
C LEU A 35 -13.54 -21.55 18.06
N ILE A 36 -12.90 -20.52 18.62
CA ILE A 36 -12.50 -20.49 20.04
C ILE A 36 -13.73 -20.51 20.96
N ILE A 37 -14.76 -19.70 20.67
CA ILE A 37 -15.99 -19.70 21.48
C ILE A 37 -16.71 -21.04 21.39
N ALA A 38 -16.69 -21.70 20.23
CA ALA A 38 -17.25 -23.02 20.05
C ALA A 38 -16.49 -24.10 20.83
N GLN A 39 -15.15 -24.02 20.89
CA GLN A 39 -14.33 -24.92 21.72
C GLN A 39 -14.52 -24.63 23.21
N MET A 40 -14.56 -23.37 23.64
CA MET A 40 -14.78 -22.98 25.04
C MET A 40 -16.15 -23.44 25.59
N ARG A 41 -17.18 -23.55 24.73
CA ARG A 41 -18.49 -24.12 25.10
C ARG A 41 -18.50 -25.65 25.24
N ASN A 42 -17.48 -26.34 24.73
CA ASN A 42 -17.39 -27.80 24.67
C ASN A 42 -16.21 -28.41 25.45
N GLN A 43 -15.36 -27.60 26.10
CA GLN A 43 -14.21 -28.10 26.87
C GLN A 43 -14.64 -28.49 28.30
N ASN A 44 -14.31 -29.72 28.69
CA ASN A 44 -14.42 -30.23 30.05
C ASN A 44 -13.35 -29.52 30.93
N PRO A 45 -13.62 -29.11 32.18
CA PRO A 45 -12.80 -28.13 32.93
C PRO A 45 -11.39 -28.55 33.36
N LEU A 46 -10.90 -29.72 32.94
CA LEU A 46 -9.73 -30.38 33.53
C LEU A 46 -8.41 -30.18 32.76
N GLU A 47 -8.39 -29.56 31.57
CA GLU A 47 -7.14 -29.26 30.83
C GLU A 47 -7.13 -27.88 30.10
N PRO A 48 -7.12 -26.74 30.82
CA PRO A 48 -7.11 -25.39 30.21
C PRO A 48 -5.73 -24.92 29.68
N GLN A 49 -4.65 -25.69 29.84
CA GLN A 49 -3.28 -25.18 29.65
C GLN A 49 -2.86 -24.99 28.18
N LYS A 50 -3.27 -25.86 27.25
CA LYS A 50 -2.86 -25.74 25.83
C LYS A 50 -3.58 -24.61 25.08
N ASP A 51 -4.81 -24.29 25.47
CA ASP A 51 -5.61 -23.25 24.83
C ASP A 51 -5.16 -21.84 25.28
N SER A 52 -4.65 -21.70 26.49
CA SER A 52 -4.12 -20.44 27.04
C SER A 52 -2.86 -19.95 26.32
N ASP A 53 -1.89 -20.84 26.06
CA ASP A 53 -0.62 -20.47 25.41
C ASP A 53 -0.83 -20.06 23.95
N PHE A 54 -1.78 -20.70 23.26
CA PHE A 54 -2.14 -20.33 21.89
C PHE A 54 -2.96 -19.03 21.83
N MET A 55 -3.87 -18.81 22.78
CA MET A 55 -4.56 -17.52 22.94
C MET A 55 -3.57 -16.38 23.23
N ALA A 56 -2.54 -16.61 24.05
CA ALA A 56 -1.50 -15.62 24.31
C ALA A 56 -0.70 -15.27 23.04
N GLN A 57 -0.34 -16.26 22.23
CA GLN A 57 0.34 -16.04 20.95
C GLN A 57 -0.57 -15.34 19.92
N MET A 58 -1.86 -15.65 19.89
CA MET A 58 -2.81 -14.96 19.03
C MET A 58 -3.07 -13.52 19.50
N ALA A 59 -3.20 -13.28 20.80
CA ALA A 59 -3.33 -11.93 21.35
C ALA A 59 -2.09 -11.06 21.03
N GLN A 60 -0.91 -11.69 21.01
CA GLN A 60 0.32 -11.03 20.54
C GLN A 60 0.25 -10.71 19.04
N PHE A 61 -0.24 -11.63 18.21
CA PHE A 61 -0.43 -11.40 16.78
C PHE A 61 -1.49 -10.33 16.49
N GLU A 62 -2.57 -10.32 17.25
CA GLU A 62 -3.65 -9.33 17.19
C GLU A 62 -3.11 -7.93 17.54
N SER A 63 -2.34 -7.84 18.62
CA SER A 63 -1.69 -6.58 19.04
C SER A 63 -0.72 -6.07 17.96
N LEU A 64 0.03 -6.97 17.30
CA LEU A 64 0.91 -6.61 16.18
C LEU A 64 0.12 -6.18 14.94
N SER A 65 -0.99 -6.84 14.63
CA SER A 65 -1.89 -6.48 13.54
C SER A 65 -2.52 -5.10 13.77
N GLN A 66 -3.03 -4.85 14.97
CA GLN A 66 -3.57 -3.55 15.38
C GLN A 66 -2.49 -2.48 15.32
N MET A 67 -1.26 -2.76 15.79
CA MET A 67 -0.13 -1.83 15.66
C MET A 67 0.20 -1.51 14.20
N LYS A 68 0.12 -2.51 13.31
CA LYS A 68 0.29 -2.30 11.87
C LYS A 68 -0.81 -1.42 11.28
N LEU A 69 -2.06 -1.59 11.69
CA LEU A 69 -3.18 -0.73 11.28
C LEU A 69 -2.99 0.71 11.79
N VAL A 70 -2.58 0.90 13.04
CA VAL A 70 -2.25 2.22 13.60
C VAL A 70 -1.10 2.88 12.83
N ALA A 71 -0.03 2.14 12.54
CA ALA A 71 1.08 2.64 11.75
C ALA A 71 0.67 3.05 10.32
N GLN A 72 -0.27 2.31 9.71
CA GLN A 72 -0.86 2.69 8.42
C GLN A 72 -1.71 3.96 8.54
N GLY A 73 -2.55 4.07 9.57
CA GLY A 73 -3.33 5.27 9.85
C GLY A 73 -2.48 6.51 10.06
N MET A 74 -1.37 6.39 10.80
CA MET A 74 -0.40 7.48 10.99
C MET A 74 0.26 7.92 9.67
N LYS A 75 0.59 6.99 8.77
CA LYS A 75 1.11 7.33 7.43
C LYS A 75 0.09 8.11 6.61
N VAL A 76 -1.18 7.72 6.65
CA VAL A 76 -2.25 8.45 5.97
C VAL A 76 -2.37 9.88 6.52
N LEU A 77 -2.33 10.06 7.84
CA LEU A 77 -2.40 11.39 8.46
C LEU A 77 -1.20 12.28 8.11
N GLN A 78 0.02 11.72 8.06
CA GLN A 78 1.21 12.45 7.61
C GLN A 78 1.03 12.91 6.15
N GLY A 79 0.58 12.01 5.28
CA GLY A 79 0.30 12.31 3.87
C GLY A 79 -0.76 13.39 3.67
N VAL A 80 -1.76 13.51 4.57
CA VAL A 80 -2.80 14.58 4.49
C VAL A 80 -2.21 15.97 4.75
N ASN A 81 -1.36 16.12 5.77
CA ASN A 81 -0.69 17.39 6.05
C ASN A 81 0.26 17.78 4.91
N GLU A 82 1.00 16.82 4.39
CA GLU A 82 1.90 17.02 3.24
C GLU A 82 1.11 17.37 1.98
N LEU A 83 -0.06 16.75 1.75
CA LEU A 83 -0.91 17.04 0.60
C LEU A 83 -1.43 18.47 0.67
N SER A 84 -1.85 18.94 1.85
CA SER A 84 -2.23 20.34 2.05
C SER A 84 -1.11 21.29 1.64
N SER A 85 0.12 21.02 2.08
CA SER A 85 1.30 21.81 1.70
C SER A 85 1.58 21.75 0.20
N ALA A 86 1.47 20.58 -0.42
CA ALA A 86 1.65 20.40 -1.86
C ALA A 86 0.61 21.16 -2.68
N THR A 87 -0.66 21.13 -2.26
CA THR A 87 -1.74 21.87 -2.93
C THR A 87 -1.59 23.38 -2.80
N ALA A 88 -1.02 23.89 -1.71
CA ALA A 88 -0.74 25.32 -1.55
C ALA A 88 0.35 25.83 -2.52
N LEU A 89 1.22 24.93 -3.00
CA LEU A 89 2.26 25.23 -3.99
C LEU A 89 1.76 25.13 -5.44
N LEU A 90 0.56 24.57 -5.66
CA LEU A 90 -0.01 24.42 -7.00
C LEU A 90 -0.13 25.78 -7.70
N GLY A 91 0.41 25.85 -8.92
CA GLY A 91 0.41 27.08 -9.72
C GLY A 91 1.41 28.15 -9.28
N LYS A 92 2.21 27.93 -8.22
CA LYS A 92 3.32 28.80 -7.83
C LYS A 92 4.63 28.39 -8.51
N ASN A 93 5.58 29.32 -8.57
CA ASN A 93 6.94 29.02 -9.02
C ASN A 93 7.77 28.50 -7.86
N VAL A 94 8.41 27.35 -8.07
CA VAL A 94 9.18 26.66 -7.05
C VAL A 94 10.52 26.20 -7.60
N ILE A 95 11.50 26.09 -6.70
CA ILE A 95 12.76 25.39 -6.94
C ILE A 95 12.83 24.21 -5.98
N GLY A 96 13.10 23.02 -6.51
CA GLY A 96 13.30 21.82 -5.70
C GLY A 96 14.12 20.77 -6.43
N LYS A 97 14.48 19.70 -5.71
CA LYS A 97 15.26 18.61 -6.29
C LYS A 97 14.36 17.63 -7.01
N GLN A 98 14.73 17.33 -8.26
CA GLN A 98 14.09 16.27 -9.03
C GLN A 98 14.34 14.92 -8.36
N VAL A 99 13.35 14.05 -8.40
CA VAL A 99 13.48 12.63 -8.03
C VAL A 99 13.20 11.73 -9.23
N ASP A 100 13.55 10.45 -9.12
CA ASP A 100 13.11 9.46 -10.11
C ASP A 100 11.57 9.38 -10.09
N GLY A 101 10.97 10.00 -11.10
CA GLY A 101 9.53 10.10 -11.24
C GLY A 101 8.90 8.90 -11.93
N LEU A 102 9.66 7.89 -12.38
CA LEU A 102 9.13 6.85 -13.25
C LEU A 102 7.96 6.08 -12.61
N GLY A 103 8.14 5.63 -11.37
CA GLY A 103 7.08 4.92 -10.64
C GLY A 103 5.83 5.79 -10.49
N THR A 104 6.03 7.03 -10.06
CA THR A 104 4.98 8.04 -9.84
C THR A 104 4.20 8.37 -11.10
N VAL A 105 4.90 8.63 -12.22
CA VAL A 105 4.27 9.01 -13.49
C VAL A 105 3.50 7.81 -14.07
N ARG A 106 4.03 6.59 -13.96
CA ARG A 106 3.29 5.38 -14.35
C ARG A 106 2.04 5.19 -13.52
N ASP A 107 2.12 5.39 -12.20
CA ASP A 107 0.96 5.27 -11.31
C ASP A 107 -0.08 6.36 -11.59
N MET A 108 0.36 7.58 -11.89
CA MET A 108 -0.52 8.68 -12.31
C MET A 108 -1.26 8.33 -13.60
N VAL A 109 -0.54 7.94 -14.66
CA VAL A 109 -1.14 7.59 -15.95
C VAL A 109 -2.05 6.36 -15.85
N ALA A 110 -1.67 5.38 -15.03
CA ALA A 110 -2.49 4.20 -14.75
C ALA A 110 -3.84 4.57 -14.13
N ARG A 111 -3.83 5.43 -13.10
CA ARG A 111 -5.06 5.90 -12.46
C ARG A 111 -5.92 6.73 -13.40
N GLU A 112 -5.30 7.56 -14.25
CA GLU A 112 -5.99 8.41 -15.21
C GLU A 112 -6.69 7.60 -16.32
N LYS A 113 -6.04 6.56 -16.87
CA LYS A 113 -6.59 5.75 -17.97
C LYS A 113 -7.49 4.60 -17.50
N PHE A 114 -7.17 3.98 -16.37
CA PHE A 114 -7.75 2.70 -15.96
C PHE A 114 -8.37 2.72 -14.56
N GLY A 115 -8.32 3.85 -13.84
CA GLY A 115 -8.92 3.99 -12.50
C GLY A 115 -8.24 3.15 -11.41
N ALA A 116 -7.09 2.55 -11.69
CA ALA A 116 -6.36 1.66 -10.78
C ALA A 116 -4.86 1.98 -10.77
N PRO A 117 -4.14 1.75 -9.64
CA PRO A 117 -2.70 1.91 -9.58
C PRO A 117 -1.99 0.94 -10.55
N PHE A 118 -0.81 1.31 -11.03
CA PHE A 118 -0.06 0.59 -12.04
C PHE A 118 0.18 -0.88 -11.65
N ALA A 119 0.41 -1.12 -10.36
CA ALA A 119 0.59 -2.46 -9.79
C ALA A 119 -0.61 -3.39 -10.00
N LYS A 120 -1.85 -2.87 -10.09
CA LYS A 120 -3.08 -3.65 -10.26
C LYS A 120 -3.49 -3.86 -11.72
N LEU A 121 -2.79 -3.25 -12.68
CA LEU A 121 -3.10 -3.36 -14.10
C LEU A 121 -2.68 -4.72 -14.71
N SER A 122 -3.40 -5.13 -15.76
CA SER A 122 -3.02 -6.27 -16.59
C SER A 122 -1.78 -5.98 -17.43
N SER A 123 -1.10 -7.02 -17.94
CA SER A 123 0.11 -6.84 -18.77
C SER A 123 -0.13 -5.95 -20.00
N ALA A 124 -1.29 -6.09 -20.67
CA ALA A 124 -1.66 -5.24 -21.80
C ALA A 124 -1.82 -3.77 -21.40
N GLN A 125 -2.59 -3.51 -20.33
CA GLN A 125 -2.78 -2.16 -19.79
C GLN A 125 -1.45 -1.52 -19.34
N ARG A 126 -0.53 -2.32 -18.78
CA ARG A 126 0.80 -1.82 -18.38
C ARG A 126 1.63 -1.39 -19.58
N VAL A 127 1.51 -2.07 -20.73
CA VAL A 127 2.17 -1.67 -21.98
C VAL A 127 1.57 -0.36 -22.49
N ASP A 128 0.25 -0.19 -22.44
CA ASP A 128 -0.42 1.06 -22.83
C ASP A 128 0.00 2.25 -21.96
N VAL A 129 0.19 2.04 -20.66
CA VAL A 129 0.76 3.07 -19.76
C VAL A 129 2.22 3.34 -20.11
N ALA A 130 3.03 2.31 -20.35
CA ALA A 130 4.44 2.47 -20.69
C ALA A 130 4.67 3.23 -22.01
N ASN A 131 3.72 3.13 -22.95
CA ASN A 131 3.76 3.82 -24.23
C ASN A 131 3.32 5.29 -24.16
N ASP A 132 2.80 5.76 -23.03
CA ASP A 132 2.39 7.15 -22.83
C ASP A 132 3.60 8.11 -22.88
N ASP A 133 3.45 9.25 -23.55
CA ASP A 133 4.56 10.19 -23.76
C ASP A 133 5.09 10.77 -22.44
N ARG A 134 4.23 10.90 -21.41
CA ARG A 134 4.65 11.34 -20.07
C ARG A 134 5.57 10.32 -19.41
N VAL A 135 5.27 9.03 -19.57
CA VAL A 135 6.11 7.95 -19.03
C VAL A 135 7.43 7.89 -19.77
N LYS A 136 7.42 8.04 -21.10
CA LYS A 136 8.65 8.13 -21.90
C LYS A 136 9.53 9.31 -21.50
N ALA A 137 8.93 10.48 -21.29
CA ALA A 137 9.65 11.65 -20.78
C ALA A 137 10.27 11.37 -19.41
N ALA A 138 9.51 10.79 -18.47
CA ALA A 138 10.02 10.41 -17.16
C ALA A 138 11.19 9.40 -17.23
N ILE A 139 11.17 8.45 -18.17
CA ILE A 139 12.29 7.53 -18.41
C ILE A 139 13.54 8.29 -18.90
N ALA A 140 13.36 9.22 -19.84
CA ALA A 140 14.46 10.02 -20.38
C ALA A 140 15.06 10.97 -19.33
N ASP A 141 14.26 11.40 -18.36
CA ASP A 141 14.65 12.31 -17.30
C ASP A 141 15.17 11.62 -16.03
N ALA A 142 15.03 10.28 -15.92
CA ALA A 142 15.51 9.52 -14.78
C ALA A 142 17.01 9.75 -14.45
N PRO A 143 17.92 9.92 -15.43
CA PRO A 143 19.33 10.26 -15.15
C PRO A 143 19.53 11.64 -14.51
N ASN A 144 18.56 12.54 -14.60
CA ASN A 144 18.62 13.90 -14.03
C ASN A 144 18.10 13.94 -12.58
N ALA A 145 17.80 12.79 -11.98
CA ALA A 145 17.42 12.73 -10.57
C ALA A 145 18.49 13.37 -9.68
N GLY A 146 18.06 14.20 -8.74
CA GLY A 146 18.92 14.99 -7.85
C GLY A 146 19.29 16.38 -8.37
N MET A 147 19.04 16.70 -9.64
CA MET A 147 19.21 18.07 -10.17
C MET A 147 18.11 19.01 -9.67
N GLU A 148 18.42 20.30 -9.59
CA GLU A 148 17.44 21.33 -9.26
C GLU A 148 16.54 21.62 -10.46
N VAL A 149 15.23 21.65 -10.21
CA VAL A 149 14.20 22.01 -11.18
C VAL A 149 13.57 23.30 -10.70
N ASN A 150 13.61 24.32 -11.55
CA ASN A 150 12.88 25.56 -11.37
C ASN A 150 11.68 25.57 -12.33
N GLY A 151 10.49 25.84 -11.81
CA GLY A 151 9.31 25.96 -12.64
C GLY A 151 8.03 26.18 -11.87
N ARG A 152 6.94 26.30 -12.62
CA ARG A 152 5.60 26.36 -12.05
C ARG A 152 5.14 24.96 -11.68
N VAL A 153 4.50 24.81 -10.53
CA VAL A 153 3.88 23.55 -10.14
C VAL A 153 2.62 23.32 -10.98
N ASP A 154 2.64 22.27 -11.79
CA ASP A 154 1.54 21.89 -12.68
C ASP A 154 0.51 21.01 -11.97
N ARG A 155 0.96 20.08 -11.13
CA ARG A 155 0.10 19.06 -10.50
C ARG A 155 0.74 18.50 -9.22
N VAL A 156 -0.10 18.01 -8.30
CA VAL A 156 0.35 17.15 -7.19
C VAL A 156 0.16 15.68 -7.58
N VAL A 157 1.20 14.88 -7.45
CA VAL A 157 1.22 13.45 -7.72
C VAL A 157 1.56 12.68 -6.44
N MET A 158 1.24 11.40 -6.36
CA MET A 158 1.57 10.56 -5.20
C MET A 158 2.54 9.47 -5.62
N ASP A 159 3.55 9.21 -4.79
CA ASP A 159 4.43 8.06 -4.95
C ASP A 159 3.71 6.73 -4.64
N ASP A 160 4.44 5.63 -4.76
CA ASP A 160 3.97 4.28 -4.44
C ASP A 160 3.67 4.06 -2.94
N LYS A 161 4.17 4.95 -2.07
CA LYS A 161 3.99 4.93 -0.60
C LYS A 161 2.89 5.89 -0.13
N GLY A 162 2.29 6.67 -1.02
CA GLY A 162 1.26 7.66 -0.72
C GLY A 162 1.80 9.02 -0.26
N ILE A 163 3.10 9.29 -0.44
CA ILE A 163 3.72 10.58 -0.18
C ILE A 163 3.44 11.50 -1.37
N PRO A 164 2.91 12.71 -1.14
CA PRO A 164 2.66 13.67 -2.20
C PRO A 164 3.97 14.30 -2.69
N MET A 165 4.10 14.40 -4.01
CA MET A 165 5.19 15.03 -4.72
C MET A 165 4.63 16.03 -5.74
N LEU A 166 5.49 16.91 -6.23
CA LEU A 166 5.10 17.95 -7.18
C LEU A 166 5.51 17.56 -8.59
N LEU A 167 4.63 17.81 -9.55
CA LEU A 167 4.96 17.78 -10.96
C LEU A 167 5.26 19.23 -11.40
N VAL A 168 6.49 19.47 -11.84
CA VAL A 168 7.00 20.79 -12.25
C VAL A 168 7.62 20.65 -13.63
N ASN A 169 7.06 21.30 -14.65
CA ASN A 169 7.52 21.20 -16.04
C ASN A 169 7.63 19.73 -16.54
N GLY A 170 6.71 18.87 -16.08
CA GLY A 170 6.71 17.43 -16.38
C GLY A 170 7.74 16.59 -15.62
N LYS A 171 8.54 17.20 -14.74
CA LYS A 171 9.49 16.52 -13.84
C LYS A 171 8.86 16.30 -12.48
N VAL A 172 9.18 15.19 -11.83
CA VAL A 172 8.73 14.93 -10.45
C VAL A 172 9.76 15.51 -9.48
N VAL A 173 9.29 16.35 -8.57
CA VAL A 173 10.10 17.09 -7.59
C VAL A 173 9.62 16.73 -6.18
N ASP A 174 10.58 16.51 -5.29
CA ASP A 174 10.30 16.19 -3.89
C ASP A 174 9.80 17.43 -3.13
N LEU A 175 8.62 17.31 -2.53
CA LEU A 175 7.97 18.35 -1.74
C LEU A 175 8.86 18.88 -0.60
N PHE A 176 9.67 18.03 0.04
CA PHE A 176 10.48 18.44 1.21
C PHE A 176 11.70 19.28 0.84
N THR A 177 12.11 19.24 -0.43
CA THR A 177 13.26 20.01 -0.93
C THR A 177 12.83 21.33 -1.59
N VAL A 178 11.52 21.57 -1.67
CA VAL A 178 10.94 22.66 -2.43
C VAL A 178 10.95 23.97 -1.64
N SER A 179 11.35 25.03 -2.32
CA SER A 179 11.23 26.42 -1.86
C SER A 179 10.47 27.27 -2.90
N GLU A 180 9.61 28.17 -2.44
CA GLU A 180 8.87 29.11 -3.29
C GLU A 180 9.79 30.23 -3.77
N VAL A 181 9.80 30.48 -5.09
CA VAL A 181 10.52 31.61 -5.68
C VAL A 181 9.60 32.82 -5.64
N ARG A 182 9.93 33.80 -4.80
CA ARG A 182 9.25 35.10 -4.72
C ARG A 182 9.73 36.06 -5.80
#